data_AF-A0A969PMH4-F1
#
_entry.id   AF-A0A969PMH4-F1
#
_cell.length_a   1.000
_cell.length_b   1.000
_cell.length_c   1.000
_cell.angle_alpha   90.00
_cell.angle_beta   90.00
_cell.angle_gamma   90.00
#
_symmetry.space_group_name_H-M   'P 1'
#
loop_
_entity.id
_entity.type
_entity.pdbx_description
1 polymer ?
#
loop_
_entity_poly.entity_id
_entity_poly.type
_entity_poly.pdbx_seq_one_letter_code
_entity_poly.pdbx_strand_id
1 'polypeptide(L)'
;MQKQKLLILGAGAVVLLILSTVLFMMDSDQQVIQSDQVSNGAGSETAVQEENDSPDDATGSEGGSISVESTENNAAASLDEEEEEEYRSRAEDALDEYTPSDYESFSYEAFESHAYLYTIYQQQAEDSVIEQDAIQSNSELLALELEGWNDYAVEEYGFTFNEQDFLQYVEGEQESSPVEEADVRILVEELEAVSSTAASQQLEFQYARPYIWSQIQDEAAADAGVSPEETSEWNQLYFEIEQRVFERIADSNPTFMEGEPE
;
A
#
# COMPACT_ATOMS: atom_id res chain seq x y z
N MET A 1 10.60 52.59 13.88
CA MET A 1 9.65 51.70 13.18
C MET A 1 10.33 50.68 12.26
N GLN A 2 11.44 50.97 11.55
CA GLN A 2 12.14 49.95 10.73
C GLN A 2 12.83 48.84 11.53
N LYS A 3 13.37 49.14 12.73
CA LYS A 3 14.09 48.14 13.56
C LYS A 3 13.19 47.06 14.20
N GLN A 4 11.91 47.36 14.41
CA GLN A 4 10.92 46.41 14.93
C GLN A 4 10.39 45.47 13.84
N LYS A 5 10.27 45.97 12.59
CA LYS A 5 9.91 45.13 11.44
C LYS A 5 11.01 44.11 11.09
N LEU A 6 12.28 44.49 11.24
CA LEU A 6 13.43 43.58 11.05
C LEU A 6 13.51 42.48 12.14
N LEU A 7 13.10 42.80 13.37
CA LEU A 7 13.05 41.84 14.48
C LEU A 7 11.92 40.81 14.30
N ILE A 8 10.76 41.24 13.83
CA ILE A 8 9.62 40.35 13.53
C ILE A 8 9.94 39.46 12.33
N LEU A 9 10.58 40.00 11.29
CA LEU A 9 11.01 39.21 10.14
C LEU A 9 12.08 38.17 10.51
N GLY A 10 13.02 38.53 11.40
CA GLY A 10 14.04 37.61 11.90
C GLY A 10 13.47 36.50 12.79
N ALA A 11 12.48 36.83 13.64
CA ALA A 11 11.79 35.82 14.46
C ALA A 11 10.97 34.85 13.59
N GLY A 12 10.29 35.35 12.55
CA GLY A 12 9.56 34.51 11.60
C GLY A 12 10.47 33.55 10.83
N ALA A 13 11.64 34.00 10.37
CA ALA A 13 12.60 33.15 9.67
C ALA A 13 13.19 32.03 10.55
N VAL A 14 13.41 32.31 11.85
CA VAL A 14 13.89 31.30 12.80
C VAL A 14 12.81 30.26 13.10
N VAL A 15 11.55 30.69 13.25
CA VAL A 15 10.42 29.78 13.44
C VAL A 15 10.21 28.90 12.21
N LEU A 16 10.33 29.46 10.99
CA LEU A 16 10.25 28.68 9.75
C LEU A 16 11.40 27.69 9.59
N LEU A 17 12.62 28.05 10.00
CA LEU A 17 13.77 27.12 9.99
C LEU A 17 13.57 25.94 10.95
N ILE A 18 13.00 26.21 12.13
CA ILE A 18 12.69 25.16 13.12
C ILE A 18 11.55 24.27 12.62
N LEU A 19 10.48 24.85 12.06
CA LEU A 19 9.38 24.08 11.46
C LEU A 19 9.84 23.22 10.27
N SER A 20 10.73 23.75 9.43
CA SER A 20 11.33 22.99 8.33
C SER A 20 12.21 21.84 8.81
N THR A 21 12.90 21.98 9.94
CA THR A 21 13.67 20.87 10.53
C THR A 21 12.79 19.84 11.23
N VAL A 22 11.68 20.26 11.83
CA VAL A 22 10.69 19.33 12.38
C VAL A 22 10.00 18.55 11.27
N LEU A 23 9.59 19.20 10.17
CA LEU A 23 9.02 18.52 9.01
C LEU A 23 10.00 17.52 8.41
N PHE A 24 11.26 17.89 8.20
CA PHE A 24 12.29 16.97 7.68
C PHE A 24 12.59 15.79 8.63
N MET A 25 12.33 15.95 9.93
CA MET A 25 12.52 14.90 10.94
C MET A 25 11.26 14.04 11.14
N MET A 26 10.09 14.52 10.70
CA MET A 26 8.86 13.72 10.60
C MET A 26 8.82 12.93 9.28
N ASP A 27 9.34 13.51 8.19
CA ASP A 27 9.48 12.86 6.87
C ASP A 27 10.44 11.66 6.90
N SER A 28 11.38 11.64 7.86
CA SER A 28 12.30 10.50 8.03
C SER A 28 11.69 9.28 8.72
N ASP A 29 10.49 9.40 9.29
CA ASP A 29 9.79 8.31 10.00
C ASP A 29 8.50 7.85 9.29
N GLN A 30 8.15 8.43 8.13
CA GLN A 30 7.00 7.99 7.33
C GLN A 30 7.43 7.58 5.91
N GLN A 31 7.18 6.30 5.62
CA GLN A 31 7.24 5.64 4.30
C GLN A 31 8.63 5.19 3.82
N VAL A 32 9.20 4.22 4.54
CA VAL A 32 9.97 3.16 3.90
C VAL A 32 8.96 2.20 3.27
N ILE A 33 8.88 2.17 1.94
CA ILE A 33 8.36 0.98 1.25
C ILE A 33 9.31 -0.16 1.65
N GLN A 34 8.87 -1.05 2.54
CA GLN A 34 9.61 -2.25 2.91
C GLN A 34 9.47 -3.28 1.77
N SER A 35 10.11 -3.02 0.63
CA SER A 35 10.34 -4.06 -0.36
C SER A 35 11.59 -4.85 0.01
N ASP A 36 11.48 -5.73 0.99
CA ASP A 36 12.48 -6.76 1.24
C ASP A 36 12.10 -8.05 0.47
N GLN A 37 12.93 -8.38 -0.52
CA GLN A 37 13.10 -9.68 -1.20
C GLN A 37 12.24 -10.01 -2.44
N VAL A 38 12.56 -9.38 -3.57
CA VAL A 38 12.45 -10.05 -4.88
C VAL A 38 13.57 -11.11 -4.97
N SER A 39 13.23 -12.36 -4.65
CA SER A 39 14.11 -13.51 -4.85
C SER A 39 14.26 -13.81 -6.34
N ASN A 40 15.37 -13.35 -6.91
CA ASN A 40 15.80 -13.66 -8.27
C ASN A 40 15.98 -15.19 -8.47
N GLY A 41 15.27 -15.76 -9.45
CA GLY A 41 15.36 -17.20 -9.72
C GLY A 41 14.83 -17.67 -11.08
N ALA A 42 15.23 -17.04 -12.18
CA ALA A 42 14.98 -17.56 -13.53
C ALA A 42 15.95 -18.71 -13.91
N GLY A 43 15.41 -19.91 -14.14
CA GLY A 43 15.64 -20.71 -15.36
C GLY A 43 16.96 -21.47 -15.64
N SER A 44 16.85 -22.81 -15.56
CA SER A 44 17.25 -23.82 -16.58
C SER A 44 18.67 -24.46 -16.64
N GLU A 45 18.65 -25.79 -16.41
CA GLU A 45 19.35 -26.90 -17.12
C GLU A 45 20.88 -27.07 -17.09
N THR A 46 21.37 -28.23 -16.59
CA THR A 46 22.01 -29.31 -17.41
C THR A 46 22.46 -30.52 -16.55
N ALA A 47 21.81 -31.67 -16.83
CA ALA A 47 22.25 -33.08 -16.93
C ALA A 47 23.37 -33.75 -16.07
N VAL A 48 22.94 -34.86 -15.41
CA VAL A 48 23.44 -36.27 -15.46
C VAL A 48 24.89 -36.58 -15.02
N GLN A 49 25.09 -37.49 -14.03
CA GLN A 49 25.47 -38.93 -14.21
C GLN A 49 25.94 -39.66 -12.91
N GLU A 50 25.35 -40.85 -12.65
CA GLU A 50 25.86 -42.16 -12.08
C GLU A 50 26.74 -42.20 -10.79
N GLU A 51 26.82 -43.23 -9.93
CA GLU A 51 26.26 -44.59 -9.72
C GLU A 51 26.76 -45.10 -8.33
N ASN A 52 26.09 -46.13 -7.78
CA ASN A 52 26.52 -47.07 -6.70
C ASN A 52 26.68 -46.53 -5.25
N ASP A 53 26.39 -47.27 -4.16
CA ASP A 53 26.25 -48.70 -3.93
C ASP A 53 25.38 -48.89 -2.65
N SER A 54 24.59 -49.95 -2.59
CA SER A 54 24.03 -50.52 -1.33
C SER A 54 24.80 -51.82 -1.05
N PRO A 55 25.02 -52.30 0.20
CA PRO A 55 23.91 -52.64 1.12
C PRO A 55 24.22 -52.69 2.65
N ASP A 56 23.17 -52.99 3.43
CA ASP A 56 23.08 -53.73 4.72
C ASP A 56 23.90 -53.31 5.97
N ASP A 57 23.22 -52.98 7.08
CA ASP A 57 22.89 -53.90 8.20
C ASP A 57 22.67 -53.13 9.55
N ALA A 58 21.86 -53.73 10.42
CA ALA A 58 21.29 -53.21 11.65
C ALA A 58 22.28 -53.01 12.82
N THR A 59 21.95 -52.09 13.74
CA THR A 59 21.86 -52.27 15.22
C THR A 59 21.75 -50.91 15.94
N GLY A 60 20.90 -50.82 16.96
CA GLY A 60 20.70 -49.61 17.77
C GLY A 60 21.63 -49.51 18.98
N SER A 61 21.80 -48.30 19.52
CA SER A 61 21.70 -47.98 20.97
C SER A 61 21.93 -46.48 21.19
N GLU A 62 21.06 -45.89 22.00
CA GLU A 62 21.29 -44.82 23.00
C GLU A 62 21.89 -43.46 22.62
N GLY A 63 21.12 -42.43 22.93
CA GLY A 63 21.64 -41.33 23.75
C GLY A 63 21.94 -40.02 23.03
N GLY A 64 20.91 -39.18 22.92
CA GLY A 64 21.11 -37.79 22.52
C GLY A 64 19.80 -37.09 22.21
N SER A 65 18.91 -36.96 23.21
CA SER A 65 17.81 -35.99 23.14
C SER A 65 18.44 -34.60 23.12
N ILE A 66 18.77 -34.10 21.94
CA ILE A 66 18.87 -32.67 21.72
C ILE A 66 17.42 -32.19 21.76
N SER A 67 16.98 -31.80 22.96
CA SER A 67 15.94 -30.78 23.09
C SER A 67 16.46 -29.58 22.32
N VAL A 68 16.02 -29.46 21.06
CA VAL A 68 15.90 -28.14 20.48
C VAL A 68 14.75 -27.53 21.26
N GLU A 69 15.10 -26.71 22.25
CA GLU A 69 14.22 -25.63 22.68
C GLU A 69 13.87 -24.87 21.40
N SER A 70 12.73 -25.22 20.80
CA SER A 70 12.00 -24.37 19.88
C SER A 70 11.49 -23.19 20.68
N THR A 71 12.40 -22.29 21.04
CA THR A 71 12.10 -20.94 21.46
C THR A 71 12.34 -20.06 20.24
N GLU A 72 11.40 -19.14 20.00
CA GLU A 72 11.15 -18.35 18.78
C GLU A 72 10.10 -19.06 17.90
N ASN A 73 8.85 -19.16 18.34
CA ASN A 73 7.96 -18.04 18.66
C ASN A 73 7.93 -16.97 17.55
N ASN A 74 7.71 -17.40 16.31
CA ASN A 74 6.91 -16.63 15.35
C ASN A 74 5.46 -16.62 15.84
N ALA A 75 5.23 -15.96 16.98
CA ALA A 75 3.94 -15.36 17.21
C ALA A 75 3.98 -14.14 16.30
N ALA A 76 3.36 -14.25 15.11
CA ALA A 76 2.80 -13.07 14.47
C ALA A 76 2.12 -12.30 15.60
N ALA A 77 2.54 -11.06 15.84
CA ALA A 77 2.00 -10.26 16.92
C ALA A 77 0.49 -10.19 16.69
N SER A 78 -0.28 -11.02 17.40
CA SER A 78 -1.73 -11.02 17.24
C SER A 78 -2.22 -9.71 17.83
N LEU A 79 -3.15 -9.05 17.15
CA LEU A 79 -3.86 -7.91 17.72
C LEU A 79 -4.43 -8.29 19.10
N ASP A 80 -4.51 -7.30 19.99
CA ASP A 80 -5.26 -7.47 21.23
C ASP A 80 -6.76 -7.61 20.93
N GLU A 81 -7.49 -8.39 21.75
CA GLU A 81 -8.92 -8.66 21.53
C GLU A 81 -9.77 -7.38 21.60
N GLU A 82 -9.39 -6.41 22.45
CA GLU A 82 -10.07 -5.12 22.56
C GLU A 82 -9.89 -4.26 21.29
N GLU A 83 -8.70 -4.33 20.68
CA GLU A 83 -8.39 -3.60 19.45
C GLU A 83 -9.08 -4.20 18.22
N GLU A 84 -9.14 -5.53 18.13
CA GLU A 84 -9.91 -6.21 17.07
C GLU A 84 -11.41 -5.90 17.16
N GLU A 85 -11.99 -5.93 18.37
CA GLU A 85 -13.39 -5.56 18.59
C GLU A 85 -13.67 -4.10 18.19
N GLU A 86 -12.73 -3.20 18.46
CA GLU A 86 -12.82 -1.80 18.06
C GLU A 86 -12.81 -1.64 16.53
N TYR A 87 -11.87 -2.24 15.81
CA TYR A 87 -11.84 -2.19 14.35
C TYR A 87 -13.10 -2.80 13.74
N ARG A 88 -13.59 -3.91 14.29
CA ARG A 88 -14.83 -4.55 13.82
C ARG A 88 -16.04 -3.64 14.01
N SER A 89 -16.19 -3.03 15.18
CA SER A 89 -17.27 -2.07 15.45
C SER A 89 -17.24 -0.89 14.48
N ARG A 90 -16.05 -0.35 14.19
CA ARG A 90 -15.89 0.76 13.23
C ARG A 90 -16.26 0.34 11.80
N ALA A 91 -15.88 -0.88 11.40
CA ALA A 91 -16.21 -1.41 10.08
C ALA A 91 -17.72 -1.62 9.93
N GLU A 92 -18.38 -2.21 10.95
CA GLU A 92 -19.83 -2.37 10.99
C GLU A 92 -20.55 -1.01 10.90
N ASP A 93 -20.14 -0.03 11.71
CA ASP A 93 -20.72 1.32 11.71
C ASP A 93 -20.54 2.03 10.34
N ALA A 94 -19.36 1.88 9.72
CA ALA A 94 -19.09 2.45 8.40
C ALA A 94 -19.94 1.80 7.30
N LEU A 95 -20.14 0.49 7.35
CA LEU A 95 -20.96 -0.26 6.40
C LEU A 95 -22.46 0.03 6.56
N ASP A 96 -22.92 0.28 7.79
CA ASP A 96 -24.27 0.74 8.10
C ASP A 96 -24.54 2.14 7.52
N GLU A 97 -23.52 3.02 7.52
CA GLU A 97 -23.61 4.34 6.89
C GLU A 97 -23.54 4.27 5.36
N TYR A 98 -22.63 3.45 4.83
CA TYR A 98 -22.43 3.30 3.40
C TYR A 98 -21.93 1.90 3.03
N THR A 99 -22.72 1.18 2.24
CA THR A 99 -22.29 -0.06 1.60
C THR A 99 -21.98 0.21 0.12
N PRO A 100 -20.74 -0.04 -0.35
CA PRO A 100 -20.39 0.06 -1.76
C PRO A 100 -21.29 -0.80 -2.65
N SER A 101 -21.53 -0.34 -3.88
CA SER A 101 -22.17 -1.16 -4.90
C SER A 101 -21.13 -1.97 -5.66
N ASP A 102 -21.52 -3.14 -6.19
CA ASP A 102 -20.62 -3.92 -7.03
C ASP A 102 -20.45 -3.21 -8.40
N TYR A 103 -19.22 -2.80 -8.71
CA TYR A 103 -18.84 -2.17 -9.99
C TYR A 103 -17.98 -3.11 -10.85
N GLU A 104 -17.46 -2.61 -11.98
CA GLU A 104 -16.41 -3.32 -12.72
C GLU A 104 -15.08 -3.22 -11.94
N SER A 105 -14.32 -4.31 -11.87
CA SER A 105 -13.00 -4.28 -11.21
C SER A 105 -12.09 -3.25 -11.86
N PHE A 106 -11.25 -2.62 -11.04
CA PHE A 106 -10.25 -1.66 -11.48
C PHE A 106 -10.83 -0.47 -12.26
N SER A 107 -12.04 -0.02 -11.87
CA SER A 107 -12.75 1.12 -12.47
C SER A 107 -12.81 2.32 -11.54
N TYR A 108 -13.03 3.51 -12.12
CA TYR A 108 -13.24 4.74 -11.36
C TYR A 108 -14.37 4.60 -10.33
N GLU A 109 -15.53 4.05 -10.73
CA GLU A 109 -16.68 3.93 -9.83
C GLU A 109 -16.42 2.98 -8.67
N ALA A 110 -15.66 1.90 -8.89
CA ALA A 110 -15.20 1.02 -7.82
C ALA A 110 -14.28 1.79 -6.86
N PHE A 111 -13.27 2.48 -7.39
CA PHE A 111 -12.32 3.23 -6.56
C PHE A 111 -13.01 4.34 -5.76
N GLU A 112 -13.92 5.10 -6.36
CA GLU A 112 -14.66 6.17 -5.69
C GLU A 112 -15.53 5.62 -4.55
N SER A 113 -16.30 4.56 -4.83
CA SER A 113 -17.20 3.96 -3.84
C SER A 113 -16.43 3.42 -2.64
N HIS A 114 -15.30 2.74 -2.89
CA HIS A 114 -14.45 2.20 -1.82
C HIS A 114 -13.62 3.26 -1.10
N ALA A 115 -13.20 4.33 -1.78
CA ALA A 115 -12.58 5.50 -1.15
C ALA A 115 -13.56 6.21 -0.19
N TYR A 116 -14.83 6.30 -0.58
CA TYR A 116 -15.88 6.89 0.26
C TYR A 116 -16.11 6.06 1.53
N LEU A 117 -16.29 4.73 1.40
CA LEU A 117 -16.38 3.82 2.55
C LEU A 117 -15.16 3.96 3.46
N TYR A 118 -13.96 3.89 2.89
CA TYR A 118 -12.73 3.94 3.67
C TYR A 118 -12.55 5.27 4.42
N THR A 119 -12.99 6.39 3.82
CA THR A 119 -12.95 7.70 4.48
C THR A 119 -13.95 7.78 5.64
N ILE A 120 -15.12 7.13 5.54
CA ILE A 120 -16.05 6.99 6.69
C ILE A 120 -15.41 6.12 7.77
N TYR A 121 -14.85 4.98 7.39
CA TYR A 121 -14.19 4.06 8.31
C TYR A 121 -13.09 4.75 9.11
N GLN A 122 -12.21 5.52 8.43
CA GLN A 122 -11.14 6.25 9.10
C GLN A 122 -11.63 7.38 10.01
N GLN A 123 -12.75 8.03 9.70
CA GLN A 123 -13.34 9.01 10.61
C GLN A 123 -13.81 8.41 11.93
N GLN A 124 -14.20 7.14 11.96
CA GLN A 124 -14.56 6.48 13.23
C GLN A 124 -13.33 6.27 14.12
N ALA A 125 -12.12 6.29 13.57
CA ALA A 125 -10.87 6.24 14.32
C ALA A 125 -10.45 7.61 14.86
N GLU A 126 -10.94 8.70 14.25
CA GLU A 126 -10.55 10.07 14.61
C GLU A 126 -11.61 10.78 15.46
N ASP A 127 -11.18 11.65 16.38
CA ASP A 127 -12.08 12.56 17.10
C ASP A 127 -12.62 13.70 16.19
N SER A 128 -12.21 13.74 14.92
CA SER A 128 -12.61 14.73 13.92
C SER A 128 -13.77 14.24 13.06
N VAL A 129 -14.84 15.02 12.99
CA VAL A 129 -15.89 14.83 11.98
C VAL A 129 -15.50 15.60 10.73
N ILE A 130 -15.30 14.89 9.62
CA ILE A 130 -15.11 15.50 8.30
C ILE A 130 -16.50 15.82 7.74
N GLU A 131 -16.66 16.98 7.11
CA GLU A 131 -17.93 17.36 6.49
C GLU A 131 -18.24 16.43 5.30
N GLN A 132 -19.50 16.05 5.10
CA GLN A 132 -19.90 15.10 4.06
C GLN A 132 -19.43 15.50 2.66
N ASP A 133 -19.49 16.80 2.33
CA ASP A 133 -19.02 17.33 1.05
C ASP A 133 -17.50 17.14 0.89
N ALA A 134 -16.73 17.19 1.98
CA ALA A 134 -15.29 16.92 1.97
C ALA A 134 -14.98 15.43 1.85
N ILE A 135 -15.82 14.53 2.39
CA ILE A 135 -15.70 13.07 2.19
C ILE A 135 -15.85 12.75 0.70
N GLN A 136 -16.91 13.29 0.07
CA GLN A 136 -17.17 13.05 -1.34
C GLN A 136 -16.06 13.62 -2.23
N SER A 137 -15.64 14.86 -1.99
CA SER A 137 -14.54 15.45 -2.76
C SER A 137 -13.23 14.68 -2.59
N ASN A 138 -12.97 14.13 -1.40
CA ASN A 138 -11.80 13.29 -1.16
C ASN A 138 -11.90 11.94 -1.89
N SER A 139 -13.06 11.29 -1.88
CA SER A 139 -13.26 10.02 -2.59
C SER A 139 -13.12 10.18 -4.09
N GLU A 140 -13.65 11.27 -4.66
CA GLU A 140 -13.49 11.61 -6.08
C GLU A 140 -12.01 11.82 -6.44
N LEU A 141 -11.24 12.51 -5.57
CA LEU A 141 -9.81 12.73 -5.78
C LEU A 141 -8.99 11.44 -5.74
N LEU A 142 -9.25 10.57 -4.74
CA LEU A 142 -8.56 9.29 -4.62
C LEU A 142 -8.88 8.38 -5.81
N ALA A 143 -10.14 8.37 -6.28
CA ALA A 143 -10.53 7.62 -7.47
C ALA A 143 -9.82 8.13 -8.73
N LEU A 144 -9.73 9.46 -8.90
CA LEU A 144 -8.99 10.08 -10.01
C LEU A 144 -7.50 9.72 -9.97
N GLU A 145 -6.90 9.64 -8.78
CA GLU A 145 -5.50 9.22 -8.63
C GLU A 145 -5.32 7.77 -9.08
N LEU A 146 -6.13 6.84 -8.57
CA LEU A 146 -6.02 5.41 -8.90
C LEU A 146 -6.35 5.11 -10.37
N GLU A 147 -7.37 5.76 -10.92
CA GLU A 147 -7.67 5.71 -12.36
C GLU A 147 -6.52 6.28 -13.17
N GLY A 148 -5.94 7.41 -12.77
CA GLY A 148 -4.80 8.01 -13.45
C GLY A 148 -3.56 7.11 -13.45
N TRP A 149 -3.29 6.42 -12.35
CA TRP A 149 -2.24 5.39 -12.29
C TRP A 149 -2.50 4.24 -13.25
N ASN A 150 -3.73 3.73 -13.28
CA ASN A 150 -4.13 2.66 -14.18
C ASN A 150 -3.98 3.10 -15.64
N ASP A 151 -4.56 4.23 -16.03
CA ASP A 151 -4.50 4.77 -17.38
C ASP A 151 -3.06 5.01 -17.85
N TYR A 152 -2.23 5.61 -16.99
CA TYR A 152 -0.82 5.83 -17.29
C TYR A 152 -0.09 4.51 -17.53
N ALA A 153 -0.30 3.52 -16.68
CA ALA A 153 0.32 2.20 -16.80
C ALA A 153 -0.15 1.45 -18.06
N VAL A 154 -1.45 1.51 -18.38
CA VAL A 154 -2.02 0.89 -19.58
C VAL A 154 -1.42 1.50 -20.84
N GLU A 155 -1.27 2.82 -20.89
CA GLU A 155 -0.83 3.50 -22.10
C GLU A 155 0.67 3.47 -22.33
N GLU A 156 1.46 3.71 -21.28
CA GLU A 156 2.92 3.79 -21.41
C GLU A 156 3.59 2.41 -21.35
N TYR A 157 3.05 1.49 -20.54
CA TYR A 157 3.67 0.18 -20.25
C TYR A 157 2.81 -1.02 -20.68
N GLY A 158 1.62 -0.79 -21.25
CA GLY A 158 0.74 -1.89 -21.68
C GLY A 158 0.20 -2.73 -20.52
N PHE A 159 0.11 -2.17 -19.32
CA PHE A 159 -0.46 -2.83 -18.15
C PHE A 159 -1.86 -3.37 -18.46
N THR A 160 -2.22 -4.50 -17.87
CA THR A 160 -3.56 -5.07 -17.93
C THR A 160 -3.86 -5.74 -16.60
N PHE A 161 -4.92 -5.31 -15.93
CA PHE A 161 -5.32 -5.90 -14.67
C PHE A 161 -5.64 -7.39 -14.81
N ASN A 162 -5.07 -8.19 -13.91
CA ASN A 162 -5.34 -9.61 -13.76
C ASN A 162 -5.64 -9.91 -12.29
N GLU A 163 -6.90 -10.25 -12.01
CA GLU A 163 -7.39 -10.54 -10.66
C GLU A 163 -6.57 -11.63 -9.95
N GLN A 164 -6.15 -12.68 -10.66
CA GLN A 164 -5.40 -13.78 -10.05
C GLN A 164 -3.98 -13.36 -9.64
N ASP A 165 -3.32 -12.54 -10.45
CA ASP A 165 -1.98 -12.04 -10.15
C ASP A 165 -2.04 -10.97 -9.04
N PHE A 166 -3.11 -10.17 -9.04
CA PHE A 166 -3.40 -9.19 -7.99
C PHE A 166 -3.61 -9.85 -6.63
N LEU A 167 -4.45 -10.88 -6.53
CA LEU A 167 -4.69 -11.56 -5.24
C LEU A 167 -3.42 -12.22 -4.67
N GLN A 168 -2.56 -12.76 -5.53
CA GLN A 168 -1.25 -13.28 -5.11
C GLN A 168 -0.33 -12.17 -4.58
N TYR A 169 -0.37 -10.99 -5.20
CA TYR A 169 0.37 -9.82 -4.73
C TYR A 169 -0.10 -9.41 -3.32
N VAL A 170 -1.42 -9.27 -3.14
CA VAL A 170 -2.02 -8.89 -1.85
C VAL A 170 -1.68 -9.89 -0.74
N GLU A 171 -1.75 -11.20 -1.02
CA GLU A 171 -1.39 -12.24 -0.05
C GLU A 171 0.07 -12.10 0.41
N GLY A 172 0.99 -11.79 -0.51
CA GLY A 172 2.40 -11.57 -0.18
C GLY A 172 2.65 -10.31 0.67
N GLU A 173 1.92 -9.22 0.42
CA GLU A 173 2.01 -8.00 1.23
C GLU A 173 1.45 -8.22 2.65
N GLN A 174 0.27 -8.83 2.75
CA GLN A 174 -0.38 -9.12 4.04
C GLN A 174 0.43 -10.08 4.93
N GLU A 175 1.14 -11.04 4.33
CA GLU A 175 2.06 -11.91 5.07
C GLU A 175 3.26 -11.16 5.63
N SER A 176 3.67 -10.06 4.98
CA SER A 176 4.84 -9.27 5.36
C SER A 176 4.56 -8.32 6.52
N SER A 177 3.33 -7.78 6.62
CA SER A 177 2.92 -6.81 7.64
C SER A 177 1.54 -7.10 8.29
N PRO A 178 1.35 -8.25 8.96
CA PRO A 178 0.02 -8.70 9.42
C PRO A 178 -0.62 -7.85 10.52
N VAL A 179 0.14 -7.03 11.25
CA VAL A 179 -0.37 -6.14 12.31
C VAL A 179 -0.69 -4.75 11.78
N GLU A 180 0.17 -4.24 10.91
CA GLU A 180 0.05 -2.89 10.37
C GLU A 180 -1.14 -2.78 9.41
N GLU A 181 -1.58 -3.90 8.84
CA GLU A 181 -2.72 -3.97 7.91
C GLU A 181 -3.97 -4.59 8.54
N ALA A 182 -3.99 -4.74 9.86
CA ALA A 182 -5.05 -5.49 10.52
C ALA A 182 -6.40 -4.75 10.49
N ASP A 183 -6.40 -3.43 10.49
CA ASP A 183 -7.59 -2.58 10.35
C ASP A 183 -8.24 -2.75 8.97
N VAL A 184 -7.43 -2.71 7.90
CA VAL A 184 -7.87 -2.94 6.51
C VAL A 184 -8.37 -4.37 6.35
N ARG A 185 -7.64 -5.36 6.90
CA ARG A 185 -8.07 -6.77 6.85
C ARG A 185 -9.43 -6.97 7.49
N ILE A 186 -9.67 -6.40 8.67
CA ILE A 186 -10.97 -6.53 9.37
C ILE A 186 -12.09 -5.84 8.58
N LEU A 187 -11.84 -4.67 8.00
CA LEU A 187 -12.82 -4.02 7.11
C LEU A 187 -13.18 -4.91 5.91
N VAL A 188 -12.18 -5.56 5.30
CA VAL A 188 -12.38 -6.48 4.18
C VAL A 188 -13.14 -7.74 4.61
N GLU A 189 -12.86 -8.30 5.79
CA GLU A 189 -13.60 -9.43 6.36
C GLU A 189 -15.09 -9.10 6.57
N GLU A 190 -15.40 -7.92 7.10
CA GLU A 190 -16.79 -7.47 7.28
C GLU A 190 -17.49 -7.21 5.95
N LEU A 191 -16.77 -6.65 4.96
CA LEU A 191 -17.28 -6.52 3.60
C LEU A 191 -17.54 -7.88 2.94
N GLU A 192 -16.68 -8.89 3.15
CA GLU A 192 -16.83 -10.22 2.56
C GLU A 192 -18.10 -10.91 3.07
N ALA A 193 -18.48 -10.66 4.32
CA ALA A 193 -19.74 -11.12 4.89
C ALA A 193 -20.98 -10.54 4.17
N VAL A 194 -20.83 -9.36 3.53
CA VAL A 194 -21.89 -8.66 2.78
C VAL A 194 -21.84 -8.99 1.28
N SER A 195 -20.69 -8.79 0.64
CA SER A 195 -20.42 -9.06 -0.78
C SER A 195 -18.94 -9.42 -0.98
N SER A 196 -18.68 -10.62 -1.50
CA SER A 196 -17.32 -11.02 -1.88
C SER A 196 -16.72 -10.13 -2.97
N THR A 197 -17.56 -9.57 -3.85
CA THR A 197 -17.11 -8.64 -4.88
C THR A 197 -16.69 -7.31 -4.28
N ALA A 198 -17.47 -6.76 -3.34
CA ALA A 198 -17.09 -5.54 -2.63
C ALA A 198 -15.82 -5.74 -1.80
N ALA A 199 -15.63 -6.91 -1.17
CA ALA A 199 -14.39 -7.24 -0.46
C ALA A 199 -13.17 -7.23 -1.40
N SER A 200 -13.29 -7.86 -2.57
CA SER A 200 -12.23 -7.81 -3.60
C SER A 200 -11.95 -6.39 -4.07
N GLN A 201 -12.99 -5.60 -4.33
CA GLN A 201 -12.85 -4.21 -4.78
C GLN A 201 -12.27 -3.28 -3.70
N GLN A 202 -12.52 -3.59 -2.42
CA GLN A 202 -11.85 -2.91 -1.32
C GLN A 202 -10.36 -3.19 -1.31
N LEU A 203 -9.94 -4.44 -1.58
CA LEU A 203 -8.52 -4.75 -1.75
C LEU A 203 -7.95 -4.03 -2.97
N GLU A 204 -8.66 -4.02 -4.11
CA GLU A 204 -8.26 -3.26 -5.30
C GLU A 204 -8.01 -1.79 -4.95
N PHE A 205 -8.90 -1.15 -4.19
CA PHE A 205 -8.70 0.23 -3.73
C PHE A 205 -7.42 0.40 -2.88
N GLN A 206 -7.15 -0.51 -1.94
CA GLN A 206 -6.00 -0.39 -1.02
C GLN A 206 -4.66 -0.66 -1.72
N TYR A 207 -4.62 -1.61 -2.65
CA TYR A 207 -3.38 -2.11 -3.25
C TYR A 207 -3.22 -1.78 -4.73
N ALA A 208 -4.16 -1.09 -5.39
CA ALA A 208 -4.06 -0.79 -6.83
C ALA A 208 -2.74 -0.11 -7.18
N ARG A 209 -2.39 0.99 -6.49
CA ARG A 209 -1.16 1.75 -6.78
C ARG A 209 0.12 0.92 -6.59
N PRO A 210 0.38 0.29 -5.42
CA PRO A 210 1.60 -0.50 -5.24
C PRO A 210 1.63 -1.74 -6.14
N TYR A 211 0.47 -2.35 -6.44
CA TYR A 211 0.37 -3.43 -7.42
C TYR A 211 0.76 -2.96 -8.82
N ILE A 212 0.16 -1.87 -9.34
CA ILE A 212 0.50 -1.30 -10.65
C ILE A 212 2.00 -1.02 -10.72
N TRP A 213 2.56 -0.38 -9.70
CA TRP A 213 3.99 -0.08 -9.63
C TRP A 213 4.84 -1.36 -9.72
N SER A 214 4.49 -2.40 -8.96
CA SER A 214 5.19 -3.69 -8.99
C SER A 214 5.25 -4.32 -10.38
N GLN A 215 4.22 -4.08 -11.21
CA GLN A 215 4.10 -4.62 -12.56
C GLN A 215 4.91 -3.82 -13.60
N ILE A 216 5.08 -2.51 -13.40
CA ILE A 216 5.70 -1.61 -14.40
C ILE A 216 7.12 -1.16 -14.05
N GLN A 217 7.56 -1.30 -12.80
CA GLN A 217 8.79 -0.68 -12.30
C GLN A 217 10.04 -1.06 -13.10
N ASP A 218 10.18 -2.32 -13.52
CA ASP A 218 11.33 -2.80 -14.30
C ASP A 218 11.38 -2.18 -15.70
N GLU A 219 10.21 -2.04 -16.34
CA GLU A 219 10.10 -1.39 -17.66
C GLU A 219 10.32 0.11 -17.54
N ALA A 220 9.76 0.75 -16.51
CA ALA A 220 10.00 2.16 -16.21
C ALA A 220 11.49 2.45 -15.97
N ALA A 221 12.22 1.56 -15.28
CA ALA A 221 13.66 1.69 -15.08
C ALA A 221 14.43 1.57 -16.40
N ALA A 222 14.06 0.59 -17.24
CA ALA A 222 14.64 0.40 -18.56
C ALA A 222 14.45 1.63 -19.47
N ASP A 223 13.25 2.22 -19.47
CA ASP A 223 12.92 3.41 -20.27
C ASP A 223 13.64 4.67 -19.79
N ALA A 224 13.77 4.83 -18.48
CA ALA A 224 14.57 5.91 -17.89
C ALA A 224 16.09 5.70 -18.07
N GLY A 225 16.52 4.53 -18.54
CA GLY A 225 17.93 4.18 -18.71
C GLY A 225 18.68 4.06 -17.38
N VAL A 226 17.96 3.71 -16.32
CA VAL A 226 18.49 3.49 -14.97
C VAL A 226 18.46 2.00 -14.64
N SER A 227 19.28 1.58 -13.69
CA SER A 227 19.30 0.20 -13.18
C SER A 227 19.38 0.27 -11.66
N PRO A 228 18.24 0.54 -10.99
CA PRO A 228 18.22 0.73 -9.55
C PRO A 228 18.71 -0.53 -8.82
N GLU A 229 19.70 -0.38 -7.94
CA GLU A 229 20.22 -1.49 -7.12
C GLU A 229 19.76 -1.37 -5.66
N GLU A 230 19.46 -0.16 -5.20
CA GLU A 230 19.04 0.13 -3.83
C GLU A 230 17.59 0.62 -3.79
N THR A 231 16.88 0.35 -2.68
CA THR A 231 15.50 0.83 -2.45
C THR A 231 15.35 2.34 -2.64
N SER A 232 16.39 3.12 -2.28
CA SER A 232 16.35 4.58 -2.45
C SER A 232 16.28 5.01 -3.92
N GLU A 233 16.91 4.26 -4.82
CA GLU A 233 16.88 4.53 -6.27
C GLU A 233 15.53 4.12 -6.87
N TRP A 234 14.95 3.01 -6.39
CA TRP A 234 13.58 2.62 -6.72
C TRP A 234 12.56 3.67 -6.27
N ASN A 235 12.68 4.20 -5.06
CA ASN A 235 11.79 5.25 -4.55
C ASN A 235 11.92 6.54 -5.36
N GLN A 236 13.15 6.91 -5.77
CA GLN A 236 13.32 8.08 -6.64
C GLN A 236 12.59 7.88 -7.97
N LEU A 237 12.73 6.72 -8.59
CA LEU A 237 12.03 6.42 -9.84
C LEU A 237 10.51 6.41 -9.66
N TYR A 238 10.01 5.83 -8.56
CA TYR A 238 8.60 5.86 -8.20
C TYR A 238 8.07 7.30 -8.18
N PHE A 239 8.74 8.21 -7.47
CA PHE A 239 8.31 9.62 -7.40
C PHE A 239 8.39 10.35 -8.74
N GLU A 240 9.36 10.01 -9.60
CA GLU A 240 9.43 10.56 -10.95
C GLU A 240 8.24 10.10 -11.81
N ILE A 241 7.82 8.84 -11.67
CA ILE A 241 6.64 8.31 -12.36
C ILE A 241 5.35 8.89 -11.78
N GLU A 242 5.24 8.96 -10.46
CA GLU A 242 4.10 9.57 -9.76
C GLU A 242 3.86 11.02 -10.20
N GLN A 243 4.93 11.81 -10.36
CA GLN A 243 4.82 13.17 -10.90
C GLN A 243 4.23 13.19 -12.31
N ARG A 244 4.63 12.26 -13.19
CA ARG A 244 4.07 12.17 -14.55
C ARG A 244 2.60 11.76 -14.54
N VAL A 245 2.22 10.85 -13.65
CA VAL A 245 0.81 10.48 -13.43
C VAL A 245 0.01 11.71 -13.00
N PHE A 246 0.48 12.47 -12.01
CA PHE A 246 -0.22 13.67 -11.55
C PHE A 246 -0.26 14.79 -12.59
N GLU A 247 0.81 15.02 -13.36
CA GLU A 247 0.81 15.96 -14.47
C GLU A 247 -0.26 15.60 -15.51
N ARG A 248 -0.38 14.31 -15.82
CA ARG A 248 -1.39 13.79 -16.75
C ARG A 248 -2.81 13.92 -16.21
N ILE A 249 -3.03 13.61 -14.93
CA ILE A 249 -4.32 13.83 -14.27
C ILE A 249 -4.69 15.31 -14.33
N ALA A 250 -3.75 16.22 -14.03
CA ALA A 250 -3.98 17.66 -14.06
C ALA A 250 -4.33 18.17 -15.46
N ASP A 251 -3.66 17.67 -16.49
CA ASP A 251 -3.95 18.01 -17.90
C ASP A 251 -5.34 17.53 -18.33
N SER A 252 -5.78 16.37 -17.82
CA SER A 252 -7.07 15.75 -18.17
C SER A 252 -8.24 16.27 -17.32
N ASN A 253 -7.96 16.71 -16.09
CA ASN A 253 -8.94 17.16 -15.09
C ASN A 253 -8.59 18.55 -14.50
N PRO A 254 -8.47 19.61 -15.34
CA PRO A 254 -7.98 20.91 -14.89
C PRO A 254 -8.88 21.57 -13.83
N THR A 255 -10.18 21.32 -13.88
CA THR A 255 -11.15 21.87 -12.92
C THR A 255 -11.02 21.29 -11.52
N PHE A 256 -10.51 20.05 -11.38
CA PHE A 256 -10.31 19.41 -10.08
C PHE A 256 -9.03 19.89 -9.40
N MET A 257 -7.98 20.20 -10.17
CA MET A 257 -6.68 20.61 -9.61
C MET A 257 -6.57 22.09 -9.27
N GLU A 258 -7.32 22.96 -9.94
CA GLU A 258 -7.24 24.41 -9.69
C GLU A 258 -8.03 24.88 -8.45
N GLY A 259 -8.84 23.99 -7.86
CA GLY A 259 -9.82 24.32 -6.84
C GLY A 259 -10.92 25.22 -7.43
N GLU A 260 -12.19 24.88 -7.26
CA GLU A 260 -13.24 25.82 -7.69
C GLU A 260 -13.02 27.18 -7.00
N PRO A 261 -12.95 28.29 -7.75
CA PRO A 261 -13.05 29.59 -7.13
C PRO A 261 -14.50 29.76 -6.68
N GLU A 262 -14.75 29.56 -5.38
CA GLU A 262 -15.99 30.00 -4.72
C GLU A 262 -16.30 31.49 -5.00
#